data_AF-A0A0B8NN25-F1
#
_entry.id   AF-A0A0B8NN25-F1
#
_cell.length_a   1.000
_cell.length_b   1.000
_cell.length_c   1.000
_cell.angle_alpha   90.00
_cell.angle_beta   90.00
_cell.angle_gamma   90.00
#
_symmetry.space_group_name_H-M   'P 1'
#
loop_
_entity.id
_entity.type
_entity.pdbx_description
1 polymer ?
#
loop_
_entity_poly.entity_id
_entity_poly.type
_entity_poly.pdbx_seq_one_letter_code
_entity_poly.pdbx_strand_id
1 'polypeptide(L)' 'MRLNTLAPAAGSKPSKKRVGRGIGSGLGKTGGRGHKGQITLGR' A
#
# COMPACT_ATOMS: atom_id res chain seq x y z
N MET A 1 26.64 19.58 9.84
CA MET A 1 25.58 18.68 9.33
C MET A 1 25.84 18.41 7.85
N ARG A 2 25.74 17.15 7.40
CA ARG A 2 25.85 16.78 5.98
C ARG A 2 24.48 16.38 5.46
N LEU A 3 24.17 16.72 4.20
CA LEU A 3 22.83 16.47 3.63
C LEU A 3 22.50 14.96 3.53
N ASN A 4 23.50 14.10 3.42
CA ASN A 4 23.34 12.65 3.28
C ASN A 4 23.09 11.91 4.61
N THR A 5 23.16 12.60 5.76
CA THR A 5 22.93 11.99 7.09
C THR A 5 21.57 12.39 7.68
N LEU A 6 20.71 13.06 6.91
CA LEU A 6 19.39 13.47 7.35
C LEU A 6 18.45 12.25 7.36
N ALA A 7 18.11 11.75 8.54
CA ALA A 7 17.13 10.68 8.72
C ALA A 7 15.82 11.26 9.30
N PRO A 8 14.64 10.81 8.81
CA PRO A 8 13.37 11.20 9.39
C PRO A 8 13.18 10.56 10.77
N ALA A 9 12.30 11.13 11.61
CA ALA A 9 11.93 10.51 12.87
C ALA A 9 11.31 9.12 12.64
N ALA A 10 11.55 8.18 13.55
CA ALA A 10 10.99 6.82 13.45
C ALA A 10 9.46 6.86 13.28
N GLY A 11 8.93 6.10 12.33
CA GLY A 11 7.49 6.04 12.04
C GLY A 11 6.90 7.23 11.26
N SER A 12 7.64 8.33 11.06
CA SER A 12 7.11 9.52 10.36
C SER A 12 6.86 9.32 8.86
N LYS A 13 7.42 8.27 8.24
CA LYS A 13 7.25 7.95 6.81
C LYS A 13 6.76 6.51 6.60
N PRO A 14 5.47 6.23 6.83
CA PRO A 14 4.91 4.90 6.55
C PRO A 14 4.85 4.63 5.04
N SER A 15 5.11 3.38 4.65
CA SER A 15 4.98 2.96 3.24
C SER A 15 3.51 2.91 2.81
N LYS A 16 3.20 3.44 1.63
CA LYS A 16 1.84 3.36 1.06
C LYS A 16 1.47 1.91 0.72
N LYS A 17 0.21 1.54 0.99
CA LYS A 17 -0.34 0.25 0.56
C LYS A 17 -0.35 0.16 -0.97
N ARG A 18 0.16 -0.94 -1.53
CA ARG A 18 0.19 -1.20 -2.97
C ARG A 18 -0.75 -2.36 -3.31
N VAL A 19 -1.99 -2.03 -3.64
CA VAL A 19 -3.04 -3.02 -3.96
C VAL A 19 -2.78 -3.74 -5.28
N GLY A 20 -3.17 -5.00 -5.39
CA GLY A 20 -3.08 -5.78 -6.63
C GLY A 20 -1.65 -6.06 -7.10
N ARG A 21 -0.72 -6.37 -6.19
CA ARG A 21 0.69 -6.67 -6.51
C ARG A 21 1.12 -8.04 -6.01
N GLY A 22 0.35 -9.07 -6.40
CA GLY A 22 0.65 -10.47 -6.10
C GLY A 22 0.23 -10.92 -4.69
N ILE A 23 0.25 -12.24 -4.46
CA ILE A 23 -0.25 -12.89 -3.23
C ILE A 23 0.56 -12.44 -2.00
N GLY A 24 1.88 -12.33 -2.13
CA GLY A 24 2.76 -11.91 -1.03
C GLY A 24 2.48 -10.50 -0.48
N SER A 25 1.72 -9.68 -1.21
CA SER A 25 1.28 -8.35 -0.73
C SER A 25 0.08 -8.39 0.22
N GLY A 26 -0.60 -9.53 0.38
CA GLY A 26 -1.86 -9.66 1.13
C GLY A 26 -3.08 -8.96 0.50
N LEU A 27 -2.85 -8.04 -0.44
CA LEU A 27 -3.86 -7.29 -1.19
C LEU A 27 -3.89 -7.70 -2.67
N GLY A 28 -3.42 -8.92 -2.98
CA GLY A 28 -3.20 -9.38 -4.35
C GLY A 28 -4.47 -9.75 -5.12
N LYS A 29 -5.39 -10.50 -4.51
CA LYS A 29 -6.55 -11.08 -5.21
C LYS A 29 -7.61 -10.03 -5.54
N THR A 30 -8.22 -9.46 -4.49
CA THR A 30 -9.33 -8.51 -4.64
C THR A 30 -8.89 -7.06 -4.45
N GLY A 31 -7.62 -6.82 -4.08
CA GLY A 31 -7.18 -5.49 -3.68
C GLY A 31 -7.87 -4.98 -2.41
N GLY A 32 -8.45 -5.87 -1.59
CA GLY A 32 -9.26 -5.49 -0.43
C GLY A 32 -10.71 -5.13 -0.74
N ARG A 33 -11.17 -5.28 -2.00
CA ARG A 33 -12.52 -4.89 -2.44
C ARG A 33 -13.59 -5.99 -2.32
N GLY A 34 -13.24 -7.17 -1.80
CA GLY A 34 -14.16 -8.31 -1.71
C GLY A 34 -14.48 -8.96 -3.05
N HIS A 35 -15.63 -9.66 -3.14
CA HIS A 35 -16.08 -10.41 -4.30
C HIS A 35 -17.46 -9.94 -4.78
N LYS A 36 -17.59 -9.63 -6.08
CA LYS A 36 -18.82 -9.17 -6.76
C LYS A 36 -19.43 -7.87 -6.18
N GLY A 37 -20.41 -7.31 -6.88
CA GLY A 37 -21.11 -6.09 -6.48
C GLY A 37 -20.48 -4.83 -7.07
N GLN A 38 -21.24 -3.73 -7.03
CA GLN A 38 -20.91 -2.48 -7.72
C GLN A 38 -19.57 -1.87 -7.29
N ILE A 39 -19.18 -2.03 -6.02
CA ILE A 39 -17.94 -1.47 -5.45
C ILE A 39 -16.69 -2.20 -5.97
N THR A 40 -16.80 -3.48 -6.37
CA THR A 40 -15.67 -4.24 -6.93
C THR A 40 -15.41 -3.90 -8.40
N LEU A 41 -16.40 -3.34 -9.10
CA LEU A 41 -16.39 -3.04 -10.55
C LEU A 41 -15.63 -1.74 -10.91
N GLY A 42 -15.09 -1.02 -9.92
CA GLY A 42 -14.20 0.13 -10.18
C GLY A 42 -14.93 1.44 -10.46
N ARG A 43 -16.13 1.61 -9.90
CA ARG A 43 -16.74 2.93 -9.68
C ARG A 43 -16.44 3.41 -8.27
#